data_AF-A0A846BIH2-F1
#
_entry.id   AF-A0A846BIH2-F1
#
_cell.length_a   1.000
_cell.length_b   1.000
_cell.length_c   1.000
_cell.angle_alpha   90.00
_cell.angle_beta   90.00
_cell.angle_gamma   90.00
#
_symmetry.space_group_name_H-M   'P 1'
#
loop_
_entity.id
_entity.type
_entity.pdbx_description
1 polymer ?
#
loop_
_entity_poly.entity_id
_entity_poly.type
_entity_poly.pdbx_seq_one_letter_code
_entity_poly.pdbx_strand_id
1 'polypeptide(L)'
;MKLAGPDSETARLEALRQYKILDTAPEEAFDEFTDLAAKVCQTPIALISLIDENRQWLKSQVGFTLREAPQKISFCRQTIWQNGLFIIPDTLADERFVNDSLVNSEPYLRFYTGAPLITLQGYPLGVICVMDYVPRELNATQLEVLQALSRQVITQLELKRNLTDLAQVQQQNQYLETKLQRQEFERFFKFSLDLLCIAGLDGYFKRVNPAFEKTLLYTKEELLSKPFLDFVHPEDQATTLAELEKLGSNVPTIEFENRYRCQDGSYKWLSWDAFPLVEEGIIYAIAREITDSKQTEEALQESESRYRAIVEDQTELICRFSPEGKLTFVNNNYCRYFGKSYEELIGKDLYHMMPQEERERVEKHLASLSWENP
;
A
#
# COMPACT_ATOMS: atom_id res chain seq x y z
N MET A 1 -23.47 40.75 23.07
CA MET A 1 -22.78 39.48 23.36
C MET A 1 -21.60 39.82 24.27
N LYS A 2 -21.59 39.37 25.53
CA LYS A 2 -20.55 39.73 26.52
C LYS A 2 -19.20 39.14 26.08
N LEU A 3 -18.17 39.98 25.96
CA LEU A 3 -16.77 39.55 25.83
C LEU A 3 -16.36 38.84 27.13
N ALA A 4 -15.77 37.66 26.99
CA ALA A 4 -15.71 36.64 28.02
C ALA A 4 -14.53 36.83 29.01
N GLY A 5 -14.70 36.27 30.22
CA GLY A 5 -13.78 36.39 31.37
C GLY A 5 -12.48 35.58 31.22
N PRO A 6 -11.73 35.35 32.33
CA PRO A 6 -10.40 34.70 32.32
C PRO A 6 -10.31 33.37 31.56
N ASP A 7 -11.37 32.56 31.57
CA ASP A 7 -11.47 31.30 30.81
C ASP A 7 -11.40 31.52 29.28
N SER A 8 -11.73 32.73 28.80
CA SER A 8 -11.63 33.14 27.40
C SER A 8 -10.21 33.44 26.96
N GLU A 9 -9.34 33.90 27.87
CA GLU A 9 -7.96 34.27 27.55
C GLU A 9 -7.11 33.01 27.36
N THR A 10 -7.28 32.02 28.24
CA THR A 10 -6.63 30.71 28.08
C THR A 10 -7.04 30.03 26.78
N ALA A 11 -8.34 29.97 26.47
CA ALA A 11 -8.84 29.39 25.22
C ALA A 11 -8.34 30.15 23.97
N ARG A 12 -8.24 31.48 24.03
CA ARG A 12 -7.68 32.32 22.97
C ARG A 12 -6.19 32.02 22.74
N LEU A 13 -5.40 31.92 23.80
CA LEU A 13 -3.97 31.58 23.73
C LEU A 13 -3.76 30.16 23.19
N GLU A 14 -4.60 29.21 23.59
CA GLU A 14 -4.61 27.86 23.00
C GLU A 14 -4.93 27.90 21.50
N ALA A 15 -5.94 28.67 21.09
CA ALA A 15 -6.28 28.86 19.68
C ALA A 15 -5.09 29.45 18.91
N LEU A 16 -4.43 30.49 19.43
CA LEU A 16 -3.23 31.07 18.82
C LEU A 16 -2.10 30.05 18.66
N ARG A 17 -1.83 29.23 19.69
CA ARG A 17 -0.81 28.18 19.67
C ARG A 17 -1.08 27.12 18.61
N GLN A 18 -2.34 26.80 18.31
CA GLN A 18 -2.72 25.82 17.28
C GLN A 18 -2.25 26.23 15.87
N TYR A 19 -2.14 27.53 15.57
CA TYR A 19 -1.66 27.99 14.27
C TYR A 19 -0.14 27.87 14.11
N LYS A 20 0.63 27.59 15.19
CA LYS A 20 2.09 27.44 15.17
C LYS A 20 2.80 28.57 14.41
N ILE A 21 2.26 29.79 14.54
CA ILE A 21 2.65 30.95 13.74
C ILE A 21 3.65 31.85 14.46
N LEU A 22 3.66 31.84 15.79
CA LEU A 22 4.61 32.61 16.59
C LEU A 22 6.04 32.11 16.31
N ASP A 23 7.01 33.04 16.34
CA ASP A 23 8.44 32.79 16.09
C ASP A 23 8.77 32.19 14.72
N THR A 24 7.85 32.28 13.75
CA THR A 24 8.10 31.86 12.37
C THR A 24 8.84 32.95 11.59
N ALA A 25 9.55 32.54 10.52
CA ALA A 25 10.17 33.49 9.60
C ALA A 25 9.14 34.43 8.95
N PRO A 26 9.56 35.61 8.45
CA PRO A 26 8.72 36.45 7.59
C PRO A 26 8.15 35.64 6.42
N GLU A 27 6.92 35.95 6.04
CA GLU A 27 6.18 35.24 5.00
C GLU A 27 5.54 36.26 4.08
N GLU A 28 5.86 36.18 2.78
CA GLU A 28 5.46 37.15 1.74
C GLU A 28 3.95 37.44 1.75
N ALA A 29 3.12 36.41 1.92
CA ALA A 29 1.67 36.57 1.98
C ALA A 29 1.19 37.52 3.09
N PHE A 30 1.86 37.56 4.25
CA PHE A 30 1.52 38.50 5.32
C PHE A 30 2.14 39.89 5.07
N ASP A 31 3.31 39.94 4.44
CA ASP A 31 4.00 41.18 4.06
C ASP A 31 3.24 41.96 2.98
N GLU A 32 2.60 41.28 2.04
CA GLU A 32 1.71 41.92 1.07
C GLU A 32 0.50 42.58 1.73
N PHE A 33 -0.05 41.97 2.79
CA PHE A 33 -1.20 42.55 3.51
C PHE A 33 -0.82 43.81 4.29
N THR A 34 0.34 43.83 4.94
CA THR A 34 0.81 45.04 5.66
C THR A 34 1.21 46.14 4.69
N ASP A 35 1.87 45.81 3.59
CA ASP A 35 2.18 46.75 2.52
C ASP A 35 0.92 47.36 1.90
N LEU A 36 -0.10 46.54 1.60
CA LEU A 36 -1.38 47.05 1.09
C LEU A 36 -2.09 47.95 2.11
N ALA A 37 -2.09 47.57 3.39
CA ALA A 37 -2.67 48.39 4.46
C ALA A 37 -2.00 49.77 4.53
N ALA A 38 -0.66 49.82 4.52
CA ALA A 38 0.11 51.06 4.54
C ALA A 38 -0.19 51.93 3.30
N LYS A 39 -0.18 51.34 2.10
CA LYS A 39 -0.42 52.05 0.84
C LYS A 39 -1.83 52.62 0.73
N VAL A 40 -2.85 51.83 1.05
CA VAL A 40 -4.26 52.25 0.95
C VAL A 40 -4.59 53.30 2.00
N CYS A 41 -4.12 53.13 3.23
CA CYS A 41 -4.35 54.09 4.31
C CYS A 41 -3.41 55.32 4.22
N GLN A 42 -2.40 55.25 3.35
CA GLN A 42 -1.36 56.27 3.18
C GLN A 42 -0.64 56.59 4.49
N THR A 43 -0.39 55.55 5.28
CA THR A 43 0.27 55.63 6.60
C THR A 43 1.70 55.08 6.51
N PRO A 44 2.66 55.64 7.24
CA PRO A 44 4.03 55.18 7.23
C PRO A 44 4.20 53.81 7.92
N ILE A 45 3.28 53.45 8.82
CA ILE A 45 3.35 52.23 9.62
C ILE A 45 2.11 51.37 9.36
N ALA A 46 2.33 50.07 9.14
CA ALA A 46 1.30 49.04 9.15
C ALA A 46 1.86 47.73 9.73
N LEU A 47 1.08 47.04 10.56
CA LEU A 47 1.53 45.86 11.30
C LEU A 47 0.46 44.77 11.24
N ILE A 48 0.90 43.52 11.14
CA ILE A 48 0.13 42.35 11.59
C ILE A 48 0.75 41.88 12.87
N SER A 49 -0.03 41.95 13.94
CA SER A 49 0.41 41.71 15.29
C SER A 49 -0.42 40.61 15.94
N LEU A 50 0.24 39.60 16.47
CA LEU A 50 -0.37 38.52 17.24
C LEU A 50 -0.09 38.72 18.73
N ILE A 51 -1.12 38.52 19.57
CA ILE A 51 -1.03 38.80 21.01
C ILE A 51 -0.84 37.50 21.77
N ASP A 52 0.38 37.29 22.25
CA ASP A 52 0.78 36.15 23.07
C ASP A 52 0.65 36.50 24.57
N GLU A 53 0.90 35.52 25.44
CA GLU A 53 0.72 35.62 26.89
C GLU A 53 1.55 36.76 27.51
N ASN A 54 2.81 36.89 27.08
CA ASN A 54 3.78 37.82 27.68
C ASN A 54 4.29 38.90 26.70
N ARG A 55 3.90 38.84 25.43
CA ARG A 55 4.42 39.72 24.38
C ARG A 55 3.43 39.95 23.27
N GLN A 56 3.72 40.98 22.50
CA GLN A 56 3.14 41.21 21.20
C GLN A 56 4.15 40.79 20.14
N TRP A 57 3.81 39.81 19.32
CA TRP A 57 4.68 39.31 18.25
C TRP A 57 4.21 39.87 16.91
N LEU A 58 5.13 40.43 16.12
CA LEU A 58 4.79 41.02 14.82
C LEU A 58 5.08 40.00 13.73
N LYS A 59 4.00 39.52 13.10
CA LYS A 59 4.11 38.59 11.97
C LYS A 59 4.66 39.28 10.73
N SER A 60 4.26 40.54 10.55
CA SER A 60 4.65 41.39 9.43
C SER A 60 4.57 42.86 9.83
N GLN A 61 5.42 43.69 9.23
CA GLN A 61 5.57 45.11 9.59
C GLN A 61 6.07 45.96 8.41
N VAL A 62 5.54 47.17 8.30
CA VAL A 62 6.00 48.26 7.44
C VAL A 62 6.29 49.47 8.32
N GLY A 63 7.40 50.16 8.07
CA GLY A 63 7.77 51.39 8.79
C GLY A 63 8.13 51.20 10.27
N PHE A 64 8.33 49.96 10.71
CA PHE A 64 8.65 49.60 12.08
C PHE A 64 9.80 48.57 12.10
N THR A 65 10.72 48.66 13.06
CA THR A 65 11.96 47.85 13.06
C THR A 65 11.94 46.69 14.06
N LEU A 66 11.17 46.80 15.13
CA LEU A 66 11.05 45.75 16.15
C LEU A 66 10.14 44.63 15.66
N ARG A 67 10.51 43.36 15.90
CA ARG A 67 9.68 42.18 15.57
C ARG A 67 8.83 41.67 16.74
N GLU A 68 9.14 42.12 17.94
CA GLU A 68 8.35 41.86 19.13
C GLU A 68 8.37 43.09 20.02
N ALA A 69 7.32 43.24 20.81
CA ALA A 69 7.22 44.30 21.80
C ALA A 69 6.62 43.76 23.11
N PRO A 70 6.98 44.37 24.26
CA PRO A 70 6.32 44.05 25.52
C PRO A 70 4.81 44.26 25.40
N GLN A 71 4.02 43.39 26.04
CA GLN A 71 2.55 43.41 26.03
C GLN A 71 1.92 44.70 26.62
N LYS A 72 2.74 45.64 27.10
CA LYS A 72 2.33 46.96 27.60
C LYS A 72 1.98 47.96 26.50
N ILE A 73 2.21 47.65 25.22
CA ILE A 73 1.65 48.45 24.12
C ILE A 73 0.13 48.34 24.16
N SER A 74 -0.54 49.45 24.48
CA SER A 74 -1.96 49.45 24.83
C SER A 74 -2.91 49.31 23.63
N PHE A 75 -2.52 49.81 22.44
CA PHE A 75 -3.43 49.90 21.30
C PHE A 75 -3.93 48.55 20.80
N CYS A 76 -3.04 47.67 20.35
CA CYS A 76 -3.44 46.36 19.81
C CYS A 76 -4.16 45.51 20.87
N ARG A 77 -3.71 45.58 22.13
CA ARG A 77 -4.34 44.87 23.25
C ARG A 77 -5.77 45.32 23.50
N GLN A 78 -6.07 46.61 23.36
CA GLN A 78 -7.45 47.09 23.46
C GLN A 78 -8.27 46.72 22.23
N THR A 79 -7.67 46.76 21.04
CA THR A 79 -8.34 46.44 19.77
C THR A 79 -8.84 45.00 19.70
N ILE A 80 -8.09 44.00 20.21
CA ILE A 80 -8.51 42.59 20.13
C ILE A 80 -9.86 42.30 20.82
N TRP A 81 -10.28 43.15 21.76
CA TRP A 81 -11.55 43.02 22.47
C TRP A 81 -12.67 43.87 21.87
N GLN A 82 -12.42 44.58 20.76
CA GLN A 82 -13.44 45.38 20.09
C GLN A 82 -14.20 44.55 19.06
N ASN A 83 -15.49 44.85 18.91
CA ASN A 83 -16.28 44.31 17.81
C ASN A 83 -16.13 45.24 16.60
N GLY A 84 -15.18 44.94 15.72
CA GLY A 84 -14.89 45.72 14.51
C GLY A 84 -13.68 46.63 14.66
N LEU A 85 -13.62 47.70 13.84
CA LEU A 85 -12.48 48.60 13.82
C LEU A 85 -12.37 49.41 15.10
N PHE A 86 -11.15 49.56 15.60
CA PHE A 86 -10.79 50.49 16.66
C PHE A 86 -10.02 51.66 16.08
N ILE A 87 -10.57 52.88 16.20
CA ILE A 87 -10.06 54.08 15.54
C ILE A 87 -9.73 55.12 16.62
N ILE A 88 -8.52 55.66 16.55
CA ILE A 88 -8.04 56.79 17.36
C ILE A 88 -7.53 57.85 16.39
N PRO A 89 -8.35 58.85 16.03
CA PRO A 89 -7.97 59.89 15.08
C PRO A 89 -6.78 60.72 15.56
N ASP A 90 -6.73 60.99 16.87
CA ASP A 90 -5.68 61.72 17.56
C ASP A 90 -5.44 61.11 18.96
N THR A 91 -4.25 60.54 19.20
CA THR A 91 -3.88 59.88 20.46
C THR A 91 -3.67 60.82 21.66
N LEU A 92 -3.40 62.10 21.44
CA LEU A 92 -3.26 63.11 22.52
C LEU A 92 -4.62 63.68 22.91
N ALA A 93 -5.60 63.63 22.00
CA ALA A 93 -6.99 63.96 22.30
C ALA A 93 -7.76 62.79 22.95
N ASP A 94 -7.20 61.58 22.92
CA ASP A 94 -7.83 60.39 23.50
C ASP A 94 -7.38 60.15 24.95
N GLU A 95 -8.27 60.44 25.91
CA GLU A 95 -8.00 60.31 27.34
C GLU A 95 -7.53 58.90 27.76
N ARG A 96 -7.87 57.86 26.99
CA ARG A 96 -7.48 56.47 27.28
C ARG A 96 -6.00 56.22 27.01
N PHE A 97 -5.39 56.98 26.11
CA PHE A 97 -4.06 56.73 25.57
C PHE A 97 -3.12 57.92 25.66
N VAL A 98 -3.60 59.10 26.06
CA VAL A 98 -2.79 60.31 26.22
C VAL A 98 -1.57 60.11 27.12
N ASN A 99 -1.60 59.15 28.05
CA ASN A 99 -0.48 58.82 28.95
C ASN A 99 0.38 57.63 28.47
N ASP A 100 0.11 57.05 27.30
CA ASP A 100 0.86 55.90 26.79
C ASP A 100 2.28 56.30 26.37
N SER A 101 3.24 55.41 26.61
CA SER A 101 4.64 55.61 26.21
C SER A 101 4.80 55.86 24.70
N LEU A 102 4.02 55.20 23.85
CA LEU A 102 4.10 55.39 22.40
C LEU A 102 3.58 56.75 21.93
N VAL A 103 2.85 57.46 22.79
CA VAL A 103 2.29 58.80 22.50
C VAL A 103 3.21 59.89 23.04
N ASN A 104 3.71 59.73 24.28
CA ASN A 104 4.50 60.75 24.98
C ASN A 104 6.02 60.60 24.85
N SER A 105 6.50 59.50 24.25
CA SER A 105 7.91 59.28 23.97
C SER A 105 8.07 58.75 22.54
N GLU A 106 9.31 58.71 22.05
CA GLU A 106 9.61 58.18 20.72
C GLU A 106 8.92 56.80 20.54
N PRO A 107 8.05 56.63 19.53
CA PRO A 107 8.06 57.39 18.28
C PRO A 107 6.97 58.48 18.13
N TYR A 108 6.27 58.86 19.21
CA TYR A 108 5.23 59.91 19.23
C TYR A 108 4.06 59.64 18.26
N LEU A 109 3.47 58.45 18.33
CA LEU A 109 2.32 58.09 17.52
C LEU A 109 1.14 59.02 17.80
N ARG A 110 0.56 59.56 16.74
CA ARG A 110 -0.59 60.49 16.78
C ARG A 110 -1.88 59.87 16.27
N PHE A 111 -1.80 58.82 15.45
CA PHE A 111 -2.97 58.15 14.89
C PHE A 111 -2.83 56.64 14.98
N TYR A 112 -3.96 55.96 15.23
CA TYR A 112 -4.05 54.50 15.20
C TYR A 112 -5.40 54.07 14.63
N THR A 113 -5.40 53.08 13.73
CA THR A 113 -6.58 52.26 13.43
C THR A 113 -6.21 50.79 13.39
N GLY A 114 -7.01 49.93 14.03
CA GLY A 114 -6.79 48.49 14.03
C GLY A 114 -8.06 47.69 13.76
N ALA A 115 -7.92 46.59 13.02
CA ALA A 115 -8.94 45.58 12.80
C ALA A 115 -8.56 44.28 13.53
N PRO A 116 -9.39 43.75 14.44
CA PRO A 116 -9.10 42.52 15.16
C PRO A 116 -9.10 41.33 14.20
N LEU A 117 -8.18 40.39 14.42
CA LEU A 117 -8.06 39.13 13.70
C LEU A 117 -8.83 38.07 14.49
N ILE A 118 -10.05 37.77 14.05
CA ILE A 118 -10.97 36.90 14.78
C ILE A 118 -11.14 35.59 14.02
N THR A 119 -10.90 34.45 14.68
CA THR A 119 -11.10 33.13 14.08
C THR A 119 -12.58 32.83 13.83
N LEU A 120 -12.86 31.78 13.05
CA LEU A 120 -14.24 31.31 12.85
C LEU A 120 -14.95 30.91 14.15
N GLN A 121 -14.19 30.47 15.16
CA GLN A 121 -14.71 30.13 16.49
C GLN A 121 -14.89 31.38 17.39
N GLY A 122 -14.54 32.57 16.91
CA GLY A 122 -14.71 33.83 17.62
C GLY A 122 -13.54 34.24 18.51
N TYR A 123 -12.38 33.58 18.40
CA TYR A 123 -11.20 33.93 19.21
C TYR A 123 -10.39 35.06 18.56
N PRO A 124 -10.10 36.17 19.27
CA PRO A 124 -9.27 37.22 18.72
C PRO A 124 -7.78 36.89 18.89
N LEU A 125 -7.08 36.61 17.80
CA LEU A 125 -5.67 36.21 17.84
C LEU A 125 -4.70 37.39 17.87
N GLY A 126 -5.14 38.52 17.32
CA GLY A 126 -4.26 39.64 17.02
C GLY A 126 -4.98 40.77 16.30
N VAL A 127 -4.21 41.65 15.66
CA VAL A 127 -4.70 42.85 14.99
C VAL A 127 -3.90 43.08 13.72
N ILE A 128 -4.57 43.49 12.64
CA ILE A 128 -3.93 44.25 11.57
C ILE A 128 -4.21 45.74 11.81
N CYS A 129 -3.16 46.55 11.90
CA CYS A 129 -3.31 47.96 12.23
C CYS A 129 -2.40 48.86 11.40
N VAL A 130 -2.81 50.13 11.28
CA VAL A 130 -2.07 51.22 10.67
C VAL A 130 -1.87 52.33 11.68
N MET A 131 -0.73 53.00 11.61
CA MET A 131 -0.35 54.07 12.55
C MET A 131 0.33 55.22 11.83
N ASP A 132 0.23 56.41 12.42
CA ASP A 132 0.92 57.60 11.91
C ASP A 132 1.39 58.53 13.05
N TYR A 133 2.35 59.38 12.71
CA TYR A 133 2.90 60.47 13.51
C TYR A 133 2.10 61.77 13.37
N VAL A 134 1.05 61.80 12.54
CA VAL A 134 0.09 62.90 12.47
C VAL A 134 -1.34 62.40 12.70
N PRO A 135 -2.26 63.23 13.25
CA PRO A 135 -3.67 62.90 13.34
C PRO A 135 -4.28 62.59 11.97
N ARG A 136 -5.22 61.65 11.91
CA ARG A 136 -5.90 61.27 10.66
C ARG A 136 -7.35 60.87 10.86
N GLU A 137 -8.13 61.06 9.82
CA GLU A 137 -9.44 60.44 9.64
C GLU A 137 -9.41 59.61 8.35
N LEU A 138 -9.67 58.32 8.47
CA LEU A 138 -9.76 57.42 7.31
C LEU A 138 -11.16 57.48 6.71
N ASN A 139 -11.23 57.41 5.38
CA ASN A 139 -12.52 57.35 4.67
C ASN A 139 -13.12 55.92 4.72
N ALA A 140 -14.39 55.80 4.33
CA ALA A 140 -15.12 54.52 4.36
C ALA A 140 -14.41 53.40 3.58
N THR A 141 -13.85 53.70 2.40
CA THR A 141 -13.12 52.72 1.58
C THR A 141 -11.87 52.21 2.28
N GLN A 142 -11.09 53.07 2.94
CA GLN A 142 -9.91 52.67 3.71
C GLN A 142 -10.28 51.76 4.89
N LEU A 143 -11.36 52.10 5.60
CA LEU A 143 -11.88 51.29 6.70
C LEU A 143 -12.38 49.91 6.22
N GLU A 144 -13.10 49.87 5.10
CA GLU A 144 -13.55 48.61 4.47
C GLU A 144 -12.36 47.73 4.06
N VAL A 145 -11.31 48.31 3.49
CA VAL A 145 -10.09 47.57 3.12
C VAL A 145 -9.39 46.99 4.35
N LEU A 146 -9.25 47.73 5.45
CA LEU A 146 -8.65 47.19 6.67
C LEU A 146 -9.46 46.03 7.26
N GLN A 147 -10.79 46.11 7.23
CA GLN A 147 -11.64 45.00 7.64
C GLN A 147 -11.50 43.79 6.71
N ALA A 148 -11.41 44.02 5.40
CA ALA A 148 -11.19 42.96 4.43
C ALA A 148 -9.82 42.28 4.64
N LEU A 149 -8.77 43.06 4.87
CA LEU A 149 -7.44 42.54 5.17
C LEU A 149 -7.40 41.72 6.46
N SER A 150 -8.10 42.15 7.53
CA SER A 150 -8.23 41.33 8.75
C SER A 150 -8.79 39.93 8.44
N ARG A 151 -9.86 39.85 7.63
CA ARG A 151 -10.42 38.56 7.20
C ARG A 151 -9.42 37.76 6.35
N GLN A 152 -8.66 38.40 5.46
CA GLN A 152 -7.67 37.72 4.64
C GLN A 152 -6.50 37.16 5.46
N VAL A 153 -6.04 37.88 6.48
CA VAL A 153 -5.01 37.39 7.41
C VAL A 153 -5.49 36.12 8.12
N ILE A 154 -6.73 36.10 8.62
CA ILE A 154 -7.31 34.91 9.23
C ILE A 154 -7.42 33.76 8.22
N THR A 155 -7.90 34.02 7.00
CA THR A 155 -7.96 33.01 5.94
C THR A 155 -6.58 32.40 5.65
N GLN A 156 -5.51 33.20 5.61
CA GLN A 156 -4.15 32.69 5.42
C GLN A 156 -3.65 31.85 6.61
N LEU A 157 -3.97 32.26 7.84
CA LEU A 157 -3.65 31.46 9.03
C LEU A 157 -4.37 30.11 9.02
N GLU A 158 -5.66 30.08 8.68
CA GLU A 158 -6.44 28.85 8.53
C GLU A 158 -5.89 27.95 7.43
N LEU A 159 -5.58 28.52 6.25
CA LEU A 159 -4.99 27.77 5.15
C LEU A 159 -3.69 27.09 5.57
N LYS A 160 -2.79 27.83 6.24
CA LYS A 160 -1.51 27.31 6.72
C LYS A 160 -1.69 26.17 7.73
N ARG A 161 -2.60 26.35 8.68
CA ARG A 161 -2.95 25.30 9.65
C ARG A 161 -3.43 24.03 8.93
N ASN A 162 -4.40 24.18 8.02
CA ASN A 162 -4.98 23.07 7.29
C ASN A 162 -3.96 22.33 6.43
N LEU A 163 -3.03 23.04 5.78
CA LEU A 163 -1.95 22.42 5.00
C LEU A 163 -1.00 21.61 5.90
N THR A 164 -0.69 22.12 7.09
CA THR A 164 0.17 21.42 8.06
C THR A 164 -0.51 20.15 8.58
N ASP A 165 -1.79 20.24 8.95
CA ASP A 165 -2.58 19.11 9.43
C ASP A 165 -2.75 18.04 8.33
N LEU A 166 -3.01 18.47 7.09
CA LEU A 166 -3.13 17.57 5.94
C LEU A 166 -1.81 16.83 5.67
N ALA A 167 -0.68 17.52 5.67
CA ALA A 167 0.63 16.91 5.46
C ALA A 167 0.94 15.84 6.54
N GLN A 168 0.60 16.13 7.80
CA GLN A 168 0.76 15.18 8.90
C GLN A 168 -0.11 13.92 8.71
N VAL A 169 -1.37 14.10 8.34
CA VAL A 169 -2.30 12.98 8.08
C VAL A 169 -1.83 12.14 6.89
N GLN A 170 -1.38 12.77 5.80
CA GLN A 170 -0.86 12.05 4.63
C GLN A 170 0.37 11.21 4.97
N GLN A 171 1.32 11.77 5.72
CA GLN A 171 2.51 11.04 6.16
C GLN A 171 2.14 9.84 7.05
N GLN A 172 1.18 10.02 7.96
CA GLN A 172 0.70 8.95 8.82
C GLN A 172 0.02 7.83 8.01
N ASN A 173 -0.82 8.18 7.03
CA ASN A 173 -1.50 7.20 6.18
C ASN A 173 -0.50 6.40 5.35
N GLN A 174 0.49 7.06 4.72
CA GLN A 174 1.52 6.38 3.94
C GLN A 174 2.34 5.40 4.80
N TYR A 175 2.65 5.79 6.04
CA TYR A 175 3.31 4.91 7.00
C TYR A 175 2.46 3.68 7.33
N LEU A 176 1.16 3.87 7.57
CA LEU A 176 0.23 2.78 7.87
C LEU A 176 0.03 1.84 6.69
N GLU A 177 -0.10 2.36 5.46
CA GLU A 177 -0.22 1.56 4.23
C GLU A 177 1.02 0.69 4.01
N THR A 178 2.21 1.30 4.09
CA THR A 178 3.48 0.56 3.95
C THR A 178 3.60 -0.54 5.01
N LYS A 179 3.19 -0.24 6.25
CA LYS A 179 3.20 -1.21 7.35
C LYS A 179 2.21 -2.35 7.09
N LEU A 180 1.01 -2.04 6.61
CA LEU A 180 -0.02 -3.03 6.29
C LEU A 180 0.42 -3.94 5.14
N GLN A 181 0.90 -3.38 4.03
CA GLN A 181 1.42 -4.15 2.90
C GLN A 181 2.54 -5.10 3.33
N ARG A 182 3.47 -4.63 4.17
CA ARG A 182 4.52 -5.50 4.73
C ARG A 182 3.94 -6.61 5.59
N GLN A 183 2.96 -6.33 6.43
CA GLN A 183 2.31 -7.36 7.26
C GLN A 183 1.53 -8.39 6.43
N GLU A 184 0.84 -7.95 5.38
CA GLU A 184 0.12 -8.83 4.46
C GLU A 184 1.11 -9.73 3.72
N PHE A 185 2.17 -9.17 3.14
CA PHE A 185 3.23 -9.95 2.51
C PHE A 185 3.83 -10.98 3.47
N GLU A 186 4.20 -10.58 4.69
CA GLU A 186 4.74 -11.50 5.70
C GLU A 186 3.74 -12.62 6.06
N ARG A 187 2.43 -12.32 6.11
CA ARG A 187 1.39 -13.34 6.34
C ARG A 187 1.26 -14.30 5.16
N PHE A 188 1.15 -13.80 3.94
CA PHE A 188 1.09 -14.63 2.73
C PHE A 188 2.33 -15.52 2.62
N PHE A 189 3.51 -14.93 2.80
CA PHE A 189 4.77 -15.64 2.77
C PHE A 189 4.81 -16.74 3.83
N LYS A 190 4.49 -16.41 5.09
CA LYS A 190 4.58 -17.34 6.24
C LYS A 190 3.56 -18.48 6.20
N PHE A 191 2.33 -18.21 5.75
CA PHE A 191 1.23 -19.17 5.82
C PHE A 191 0.97 -19.94 4.52
N SER A 192 1.69 -19.62 3.43
CA SER A 192 1.66 -20.42 2.20
C SER A 192 2.05 -21.88 2.49
N LEU A 193 1.32 -22.81 1.86
CA LEU A 193 1.65 -24.23 1.85
C LEU A 193 2.67 -24.56 0.75
N ASP A 194 2.63 -23.83 -0.36
CA ASP A 194 3.66 -23.90 -1.40
C ASP A 194 4.97 -23.29 -0.86
N LEU A 195 6.10 -23.82 -1.33
CA LEU A 195 7.45 -23.44 -0.96
C LEU A 195 7.79 -22.12 -1.65
N LEU A 196 7.79 -21.02 -0.89
CA LEU A 196 8.11 -19.68 -1.41
C LEU A 196 9.52 -19.28 -1.03
N CYS A 197 10.31 -18.85 -2.01
CA CYS A 197 11.66 -18.37 -1.76
C CYS A 197 12.07 -17.18 -2.62
N ILE A 198 13.08 -16.49 -2.12
CA ILE A 198 13.93 -15.59 -2.89
C ILE A 198 15.30 -16.24 -2.92
N ALA A 199 15.84 -16.47 -4.10
CA ALA A 199 17.19 -16.99 -4.32
C ALA A 199 18.05 -15.93 -5.03
N GLY A 200 19.37 -16.05 -4.92
CA GLY A 200 20.29 -15.28 -5.74
C GLY A 200 20.66 -16.05 -7.00
N LEU A 201 21.09 -15.31 -8.04
CA LEU A 201 21.74 -15.90 -9.22
C LEU A 201 23.08 -16.60 -8.86
N ASP A 202 23.58 -16.40 -7.64
CA ASP A 202 24.73 -17.10 -7.08
C ASP A 202 24.43 -18.54 -6.60
N GLY A 203 23.19 -18.99 -6.74
CA GLY A 203 22.80 -20.36 -6.38
C GLY A 203 22.40 -20.55 -4.92
N TYR A 204 22.25 -19.47 -4.14
CA TYR A 204 21.89 -19.55 -2.72
C TYR A 204 20.49 -19.02 -2.45
N PHE A 205 19.75 -19.69 -1.57
CA PHE A 205 18.53 -19.10 -1.01
C PHE A 205 18.89 -17.86 -0.18
N LYS A 206 18.17 -16.77 -0.39
CA LYS A 206 18.24 -15.52 0.41
C LYS A 206 17.13 -15.45 1.44
N ARG A 207 15.98 -16.04 1.11
CA ARG A 207 14.82 -16.10 1.98
C ARG A 207 13.97 -17.32 1.61
N VAL A 208 13.49 -18.05 2.61
CA VAL A 208 12.56 -19.17 2.44
C VAL A 208 11.41 -19.02 3.45
N ASN A 209 10.22 -19.47 3.09
CA ASN A 209 9.10 -19.56 4.01
C ASN A 209 9.12 -20.86 4.84
N PRO A 210 8.31 -20.97 5.92
CA PRO A 210 8.29 -22.16 6.76
C PRO A 210 7.84 -23.46 6.06
N ALA A 211 7.26 -23.39 4.86
CA ALA A 211 6.91 -24.59 4.09
C ALA A 211 8.16 -25.40 3.72
N PHE A 212 9.30 -24.75 3.44
CA PHE A 212 10.57 -25.44 3.19
C PHE A 212 11.00 -26.32 4.37
N GLU A 213 10.93 -25.80 5.60
CA GLU A 213 11.35 -26.55 6.79
C GLU A 213 10.43 -27.75 7.04
N LYS A 214 9.14 -27.61 6.75
CA LYS A 214 8.16 -28.70 6.88
C LYS A 214 8.33 -29.78 5.81
N THR A 215 8.58 -29.39 4.56
CA THR A 215 8.65 -30.32 3.43
C THR A 215 10.00 -31.01 3.33
N LEU A 216 11.10 -30.26 3.48
CA LEU A 216 12.46 -30.79 3.29
C LEU A 216 13.16 -31.18 4.60
N LEU A 217 12.54 -30.87 5.75
CA LEU A 217 13.04 -31.20 7.09
C LEU A 217 14.38 -30.54 7.47
N TYR A 218 14.88 -29.59 6.68
CA TYR A 218 16.02 -28.75 7.04
C TYR A 218 15.56 -27.52 7.82
N THR A 219 16.42 -27.00 8.69
CA THR A 219 16.22 -25.67 9.27
C THR A 219 16.41 -24.59 8.21
N LYS A 220 15.75 -23.45 8.40
CA LYS A 220 15.95 -22.27 7.56
C LYS A 220 17.43 -21.88 7.45
N GLU A 221 18.18 -21.93 8.54
CA GLU A 221 19.60 -21.57 8.56
C GLU A 221 20.43 -22.52 7.69
N GLU A 222 20.16 -23.82 7.72
CA GLU A 222 20.83 -24.80 6.86
C GLU A 222 20.55 -24.53 5.38
N LEU A 223 19.28 -24.28 5.03
CA LEU A 223 18.85 -23.99 3.66
C LEU A 223 19.51 -22.74 3.09
N LEU A 224 19.69 -21.69 3.91
CA LEU A 224 20.35 -20.46 3.49
C LEU A 224 21.88 -20.58 3.42
N SER A 225 22.47 -21.53 4.15
CA SER A 225 23.92 -21.67 4.28
C SER A 225 24.61 -22.43 3.13
N LYS A 226 23.85 -23.16 2.31
CA LYS A 226 24.36 -24.01 1.24
C LYS A 226 23.76 -23.63 -0.11
N PRO A 227 24.48 -23.88 -1.22
CA PRO A 227 23.88 -23.77 -2.54
C PRO A 227 22.66 -24.67 -2.65
N PHE A 228 21.59 -24.22 -3.30
CA PHE A 228 20.38 -25.05 -3.41
C PHE A 228 20.62 -26.36 -4.17
N LEU A 229 21.64 -26.38 -5.05
CA LEU A 229 22.07 -27.57 -5.80
C LEU A 229 22.51 -28.73 -4.90
N ASP A 230 23.00 -28.46 -3.69
CA ASP A 230 23.41 -29.51 -2.72
C ASP A 230 22.21 -30.31 -2.19
N PHE A 231 21.01 -29.72 -2.29
CA PHE A 231 19.74 -30.36 -1.94
C PHE A 231 19.09 -31.03 -3.16
N VAL A 232 19.57 -30.79 -4.38
CA VAL A 232 19.01 -31.39 -5.60
C VAL A 232 19.59 -32.81 -5.81
N HIS A 233 18.75 -33.73 -6.26
CA HIS A 233 19.16 -35.09 -6.62
C HIS A 233 20.28 -35.07 -7.67
N PRO A 234 21.34 -35.90 -7.57
CA PRO A 234 22.51 -35.84 -8.45
C PRO A 234 22.19 -35.88 -9.96
N GLU A 235 21.20 -36.67 -10.36
CA GLU A 235 20.75 -36.76 -11.76
C GLU A 235 20.08 -35.47 -12.27
N ASP A 236 19.51 -34.67 -11.38
CA ASP A 236 18.75 -33.46 -11.72
C ASP A 236 19.61 -32.17 -11.58
N GLN A 237 20.86 -32.29 -11.12
CA GLN A 237 21.73 -31.13 -10.91
C GLN A 237 22.10 -30.44 -12.23
N ALA A 238 22.38 -31.20 -13.29
CA ALA A 238 22.75 -30.65 -14.60
C ALA A 238 21.59 -29.87 -15.25
N THR A 239 20.36 -30.39 -15.17
CA THR A 239 19.17 -29.71 -15.68
C THR A 239 18.82 -28.48 -14.84
N THR A 240 18.98 -28.56 -13.52
CA THR A 240 18.76 -27.41 -12.62
C THR A 240 19.76 -26.29 -12.88
N LEU A 241 21.03 -26.61 -13.16
CA LEU A 241 22.04 -25.61 -13.55
C LEU A 241 21.67 -24.90 -14.87
N ALA A 242 21.21 -25.65 -15.87
CA ALA A 242 20.77 -25.07 -17.14
C ALA A 242 19.58 -24.11 -16.95
N GLU A 243 18.64 -24.43 -16.07
CA GLU A 243 17.55 -23.51 -15.73
C GLU A 243 18.05 -22.25 -14.99
N LEU A 244 19.05 -22.37 -14.11
CA LEU A 244 19.66 -21.21 -13.46
C LEU A 244 20.34 -20.26 -14.48
N GLU A 245 21.05 -20.81 -15.47
CA GLU A 245 21.65 -20.02 -16.56
C GLU A 245 20.60 -19.29 -17.40
N LYS A 246 19.47 -19.95 -17.68
CA LYS A 246 18.32 -19.37 -18.37
C LYS A 246 17.69 -18.23 -17.58
N LEU A 247 17.51 -18.40 -16.25
CA LEU A 247 17.06 -17.33 -15.36
C LEU A 247 18.03 -16.14 -15.34
N GLY A 248 19.34 -16.40 -15.37
CA GLY A 248 20.37 -15.36 -15.51
C GLY A 248 20.29 -14.58 -16.82
N SER A 249 19.70 -15.17 -17.86
CA SER A 249 19.41 -14.52 -19.15
C SER A 249 18.05 -13.82 -19.20
N ASN A 250 17.43 -13.58 -18.03
CA ASN A 250 16.13 -12.94 -17.86
C ASN A 250 14.95 -13.72 -18.49
N VAL A 251 15.05 -15.05 -18.57
CA VAL A 251 13.99 -15.91 -19.08
C VAL A 251 13.35 -16.65 -17.90
N PRO A 252 12.04 -16.52 -17.66
CA PRO A 252 11.37 -17.20 -16.54
C PRO A 252 11.33 -18.72 -16.73
N THR A 253 11.25 -19.43 -15.62
CA THR A 253 11.03 -20.87 -15.55
C THR A 253 9.57 -21.13 -15.20
N ILE A 254 8.94 -22.06 -15.92
CA ILE A 254 7.54 -22.46 -15.73
C ILE A 254 7.51 -23.98 -15.60
N GLU A 255 6.86 -24.49 -14.56
CA GLU A 255 6.65 -25.92 -14.29
C GLU A 255 7.92 -26.79 -14.40
N PHE A 256 9.09 -26.30 -13.98
CA PHE A 256 10.31 -27.11 -13.97
C PHE A 256 10.29 -28.09 -12.81
N GLU A 257 10.40 -29.39 -13.10
CA GLU A 257 10.36 -30.44 -12.09
C GLU A 257 11.75 -30.97 -11.76
N ASN A 258 12.06 -31.09 -10.46
CA ASN A 258 13.24 -31.79 -9.99
C ASN A 258 13.04 -32.41 -8.61
N ARG A 259 13.91 -33.34 -8.24
CA ARG A 259 13.90 -34.01 -6.94
C ARG A 259 14.79 -33.27 -5.96
N TYR A 260 14.23 -32.91 -4.82
CA TYR A 260 14.97 -32.38 -3.67
C TYR A 260 15.11 -33.46 -2.59
N ARG A 261 16.32 -33.58 -2.04
CA ARG A 261 16.66 -34.43 -0.91
C ARG A 261 16.22 -33.76 0.39
N CYS A 262 15.56 -34.50 1.26
CA CYS A 262 15.22 -34.09 2.61
C CYS A 262 16.36 -34.40 3.59
N GLN A 263 16.32 -33.81 4.79
CA GLN A 263 17.33 -34.06 5.83
C GLN A 263 17.41 -35.54 6.25
N ASP A 264 16.29 -36.27 6.19
CA ASP A 264 16.20 -37.70 6.48
C ASP A 264 16.70 -38.62 5.34
N GLY A 265 17.10 -38.03 4.21
CA GLY A 265 17.58 -38.74 3.03
C GLY A 265 16.50 -39.13 2.01
N SER A 266 15.22 -38.92 2.31
CA SER A 266 14.12 -39.12 1.35
C SER A 266 14.15 -38.07 0.24
N TYR A 267 13.46 -38.32 -0.87
CA TYR A 267 13.34 -37.38 -1.99
C TYR A 267 11.91 -36.92 -2.20
N LYS A 268 11.75 -35.64 -2.47
CA LYS A 268 10.48 -34.98 -2.79
C LYS A 268 10.55 -34.39 -4.20
N TRP A 269 9.49 -34.60 -4.98
CA TRP A 269 9.36 -33.96 -6.28
C TRP A 269 8.80 -32.56 -6.10
N LEU A 270 9.53 -31.57 -6.61
CA LEU A 270 9.11 -30.17 -6.61
C LEU A 270 8.92 -29.70 -8.05
N SER A 271 7.80 -29.02 -8.30
CA SER A 271 7.55 -28.28 -9.55
C SER A 271 7.72 -26.79 -9.29
N TRP A 272 8.55 -26.13 -10.08
CA TRP A 272 9.00 -24.76 -9.86
C TRP A 272 8.50 -23.80 -10.93
N ASP A 273 7.98 -22.66 -10.47
CA ASP A 273 7.89 -21.43 -11.27
C ASP A 273 8.86 -20.41 -10.69
N ALA A 274 9.71 -19.82 -11.54
CA ALA A 274 10.73 -18.87 -11.10
C ALA A 274 10.82 -17.66 -12.04
N PHE A 275 10.87 -16.47 -11.44
CA PHE A 275 10.90 -15.19 -12.12
C PHE A 275 12.15 -14.42 -11.68
N PRO A 276 13.10 -14.17 -12.61
CA PRO A 276 14.32 -13.47 -12.29
C PRO A 276 14.10 -11.94 -12.27
N LEU A 277 14.81 -11.26 -11.37
CA LEU A 277 15.01 -9.82 -11.40
C LEU A 277 16.52 -9.58 -11.54
N VAL A 278 16.99 -9.63 -12.79
CA VAL A 278 18.42 -9.71 -13.12
C VAL A 278 19.21 -8.49 -12.64
N GLU A 279 18.61 -7.29 -12.68
CA GLU A 279 19.24 -6.04 -12.22
C GLU A 279 19.62 -6.09 -10.72
N GLU A 280 18.84 -6.81 -9.91
CA GLU A 280 19.08 -7.00 -8.48
C GLU A 280 19.81 -8.32 -8.17
N GLY A 281 20.04 -9.18 -9.17
CA GLY A 281 20.69 -10.47 -9.01
C GLY A 281 19.87 -11.49 -8.21
N ILE A 282 18.55 -11.32 -8.13
CA ILE A 282 17.64 -12.17 -7.35
C ILE A 282 16.61 -12.86 -8.23
N ILE A 283 16.03 -13.92 -7.69
CA ILE A 283 15.01 -14.77 -8.30
C ILE A 283 13.88 -14.95 -7.29
N TYR A 284 12.65 -14.69 -7.68
CA TYR A 284 11.46 -15.04 -6.92
C TYR A 284 10.95 -16.39 -7.43
N ALA A 285 10.82 -17.37 -6.54
CA ALA A 285 10.39 -18.70 -6.93
C ALA A 285 9.33 -19.26 -5.99
N ILE A 286 8.43 -20.03 -6.59
CA ILE A 286 7.45 -20.86 -5.90
C ILE A 286 7.67 -22.31 -6.34
N ALA A 287 7.69 -23.21 -5.36
CA ALA A 287 7.72 -24.64 -5.59
C ALA A 287 6.47 -25.29 -5.00
N ARG A 288 5.87 -26.20 -5.76
CA ARG A 288 4.82 -27.09 -5.28
C ARG A 288 5.36 -28.50 -5.13
N GLU A 289 5.09 -29.12 -4.00
CA GLU A 289 5.35 -30.55 -3.84
C GLU A 289 4.35 -31.36 -4.66
N ILE A 290 4.85 -32.24 -5.54
CA ILE A 290 4.05 -33.10 -6.43
C ILE A 290 4.37 -34.59 -6.24
N THR A 291 5.01 -34.95 -5.12
CA THR A 291 5.46 -36.33 -4.83
C THR A 291 4.30 -37.33 -4.86
N ASP A 292 3.20 -37.03 -4.17
CA ASP A 292 2.03 -37.92 -4.08
C ASP A 292 1.37 -38.13 -5.46
N SER A 293 1.34 -37.08 -6.28
CA SER A 293 0.83 -37.15 -7.65
C SER A 293 1.67 -38.09 -8.50
N LYS A 294 3.01 -37.96 -8.47
CA LYS A 294 3.93 -38.83 -9.22
C LYS A 294 3.81 -40.29 -8.77
N GLN A 295 3.75 -40.55 -7.47
CA GLN A 295 3.60 -41.91 -6.94
C GLN A 295 2.26 -42.54 -7.33
N THR A 296 1.18 -41.74 -7.34
CA THR A 296 -0.14 -42.22 -7.77
C THR A 296 -0.16 -42.55 -9.25
N GLU A 297 0.47 -41.72 -10.09
CA GLU A 297 0.59 -41.95 -11.54
C GLU A 297 1.42 -43.20 -11.85
N GLU A 298 2.59 -43.37 -11.21
CA GLU A 298 3.43 -44.55 -11.36
C GLU A 298 2.72 -45.83 -10.89
N ALA A 299 2.06 -45.80 -9.73
CA ALA A 299 1.31 -46.95 -9.22
C ALA A 299 0.13 -47.33 -10.14
N LEU A 300 -0.55 -46.34 -10.72
CA LEU A 300 -1.60 -46.57 -11.71
C LEU A 300 -1.02 -47.20 -12.96
N GLN A 301 0.09 -46.66 -13.48
CA GLN A 301 0.74 -47.17 -14.70
C GLN A 301 1.31 -48.58 -14.52
N GLU A 302 1.90 -48.89 -13.36
CA GLU A 302 2.39 -50.23 -13.04
C GLU A 302 1.22 -51.21 -12.91
N SER A 303 0.15 -50.80 -12.24
CA SER A 303 -1.08 -51.59 -12.14
C SER A 303 -1.68 -51.88 -13.51
N GLU A 304 -1.82 -50.88 -14.37
CA GLU A 304 -2.32 -51.03 -15.75
C GLU A 304 -1.41 -51.96 -16.57
N SER A 305 -0.10 -51.79 -16.48
CA SER A 305 0.88 -52.62 -17.19
C SER A 305 0.83 -54.08 -16.72
N ARG A 306 0.69 -54.29 -15.41
CA ARG A 306 0.56 -55.61 -14.80
C ARG A 306 -0.74 -56.29 -15.22
N TYR A 307 -1.87 -55.57 -15.19
CA TYR A 307 -3.16 -56.08 -15.68
C TYR A 307 -3.07 -56.46 -17.16
N ARG A 308 -2.48 -55.60 -18.00
CA ARG A 308 -2.31 -55.89 -19.43
C ARG A 308 -1.46 -57.15 -19.66
N ALA A 309 -0.32 -57.27 -18.99
CA ALA A 309 0.56 -58.43 -19.12
C ALA A 309 -0.11 -59.74 -18.70
N ILE A 310 -0.86 -59.75 -17.60
CA ILE A 310 -1.59 -60.94 -17.15
C ILE A 310 -2.61 -61.37 -18.19
N VAL A 311 -3.45 -60.45 -18.67
CA VAL A 311 -4.54 -60.78 -19.61
C VAL A 311 -3.98 -61.22 -20.97
N GLU A 312 -2.91 -60.59 -21.44
CA GLU A 312 -2.30 -60.90 -22.73
C GLU A 312 -1.65 -62.28 -22.78
N ASP A 313 -1.07 -62.77 -21.67
CA ASP A 313 -0.33 -64.05 -21.64
C ASP A 313 -1.18 -65.24 -21.15
N GLN A 314 -2.48 -65.03 -20.87
CA GLN A 314 -3.37 -66.14 -20.50
C GLN A 314 -3.59 -67.12 -21.67
N THR A 315 -3.73 -68.41 -21.31
CA THR A 315 -4.00 -69.49 -22.26
C THR A 315 -5.46 -69.60 -22.70
N GLU A 316 -6.40 -68.92 -22.02
CA GLU A 316 -7.79 -68.84 -22.48
C GLU A 316 -7.99 -67.76 -23.56
N LEU A 317 -9.07 -67.89 -24.32
CA LEU A 317 -9.49 -66.86 -25.28
C LEU A 317 -10.23 -65.77 -24.52
N ILE A 318 -9.61 -64.60 -24.38
CA ILE A 318 -10.22 -63.46 -23.69
C ILE A 318 -10.58 -62.40 -24.73
N CYS A 319 -11.86 -62.01 -24.73
CA CYS A 319 -12.32 -60.88 -25.51
C CYS A 319 -13.28 -60.02 -24.70
N ARG A 320 -13.33 -58.74 -25.04
CA ARG A 320 -14.35 -57.80 -24.59
C ARG A 320 -15.00 -57.21 -25.84
N PHE A 321 -16.31 -57.07 -25.83
CA PHE A 321 -17.07 -56.49 -26.93
C PHE A 321 -18.05 -55.43 -26.43
N SER A 322 -18.40 -54.47 -27.28
CA SER A 322 -19.42 -53.46 -26.99
C SER A 322 -20.82 -54.08 -26.99
N PRO A 323 -21.84 -53.40 -26.46
CA PRO A 323 -23.24 -53.86 -26.54
C PRO A 323 -23.71 -54.14 -27.98
N GLU A 324 -23.13 -53.47 -28.97
CA GLU A 324 -23.38 -53.68 -30.40
C GLU A 324 -22.58 -54.86 -31.00
N GLY A 325 -21.91 -55.66 -30.17
CA GLY A 325 -21.17 -56.85 -30.56
C GLY A 325 -19.77 -56.57 -31.13
N LYS A 326 -19.26 -55.34 -31.09
CA LYS A 326 -17.93 -55.01 -31.64
C LYS A 326 -16.83 -55.33 -30.66
N LEU A 327 -15.80 -56.07 -31.07
CA LEU A 327 -14.62 -56.36 -30.26
C LEU A 327 -13.89 -55.07 -29.86
N THR A 328 -13.77 -54.83 -28.56
CA THR A 328 -13.05 -53.69 -27.96
C THR A 328 -11.72 -54.10 -27.30
N PHE A 329 -11.53 -55.40 -27.07
CA PHE A 329 -10.27 -55.98 -26.60
C PHE A 329 -10.22 -57.47 -26.95
N VAL A 330 -9.05 -57.99 -27.29
CA VAL A 330 -8.74 -59.42 -27.42
C VAL A 330 -7.33 -59.68 -26.88
N ASN A 331 -7.10 -60.80 -26.19
CA ASN A 331 -5.75 -61.15 -25.73
C ASN A 331 -4.91 -61.81 -26.83
N ASN A 332 -3.59 -62.00 -26.60
CA ASN A 332 -2.71 -62.57 -27.61
C ASN A 332 -3.08 -64.02 -27.98
N ASN A 333 -3.59 -64.79 -27.03
CA ASN A 333 -4.06 -66.14 -27.32
C ASN A 333 -5.29 -66.14 -28.26
N TYR A 334 -6.21 -65.20 -28.10
CA TYR A 334 -7.32 -64.99 -29.04
C TYR A 334 -6.80 -64.69 -30.46
N CYS A 335 -5.84 -63.78 -30.59
CA CYS A 335 -5.19 -63.48 -31.88
C CYS A 335 -4.53 -64.72 -32.51
N ARG A 336 -3.76 -65.48 -31.71
CA ARG A 336 -3.07 -66.71 -32.16
C ARG A 336 -4.06 -67.79 -32.60
N TYR A 337 -5.14 -67.99 -31.85
CA TYR A 337 -6.15 -69.02 -32.13
C TYR A 337 -6.88 -68.75 -33.44
N PHE A 338 -7.24 -67.49 -33.72
CA PHE A 338 -7.91 -67.09 -34.96
C PHE A 338 -6.94 -66.75 -36.09
N GLY A 339 -5.63 -66.74 -35.85
CA GLY A 339 -4.60 -66.45 -36.85
C GLY A 339 -4.65 -65.02 -37.41
N LYS A 340 -5.12 -64.05 -36.62
CA LYS A 340 -5.29 -62.65 -37.01
C LYS A 340 -4.56 -61.70 -36.07
N SER A 341 -4.16 -60.54 -36.56
CA SER A 341 -3.56 -59.50 -35.72
C SER A 341 -4.61 -58.83 -34.84
N TYR A 342 -4.16 -58.19 -33.76
CA TYR A 342 -5.05 -57.43 -32.86
C TYR A 342 -5.81 -56.35 -33.64
N GLU A 343 -5.12 -55.62 -34.53
CA GLU A 343 -5.66 -54.53 -35.34
C GLU A 343 -6.71 -55.02 -36.35
N GLU A 344 -6.59 -56.26 -36.83
CA GLU A 344 -7.57 -56.88 -37.73
C GLU A 344 -8.87 -57.28 -37.02
N LEU A 345 -8.79 -57.52 -35.70
CA LEU A 345 -9.87 -58.03 -34.86
C LEU A 345 -10.63 -56.92 -34.14
N ILE A 346 -9.96 -55.88 -33.65
CA ILE A 346 -10.61 -54.78 -32.94
C ILE A 346 -11.55 -53.99 -33.85
N GLY A 347 -12.73 -53.67 -33.34
CA GLY A 347 -13.80 -52.98 -34.06
C GLY A 347 -14.60 -53.88 -35.02
N LYS A 348 -14.19 -55.15 -35.20
CA LYS A 348 -14.98 -56.15 -35.92
C LYS A 348 -16.08 -56.72 -35.05
N ASP A 349 -17.10 -57.21 -35.73
CA ASP A 349 -18.22 -57.90 -35.11
C ASP A 349 -17.77 -59.26 -34.57
N LEU A 350 -18.07 -59.55 -33.30
CA LEU A 350 -17.82 -60.82 -32.63
C LEU A 350 -18.34 -62.01 -33.46
N TYR A 351 -19.49 -61.85 -34.10
CA TYR A 351 -20.15 -62.91 -34.87
C TYR A 351 -19.43 -63.25 -36.17
N HIS A 352 -18.55 -62.39 -36.68
CA HIS A 352 -17.86 -62.58 -37.96
C HIS A 352 -16.98 -63.84 -37.98
N MET A 353 -16.47 -64.27 -36.82
CA MET A 353 -15.59 -65.44 -36.67
C MET A 353 -16.33 -66.69 -36.18
N MET A 354 -17.64 -66.59 -35.98
CA MET A 354 -18.48 -67.70 -35.52
C MET A 354 -19.17 -68.41 -36.70
N PRO A 355 -19.31 -69.75 -36.67
CA PRO A 355 -20.12 -70.49 -37.62
C PRO A 355 -21.56 -69.96 -37.66
N GLN A 356 -22.16 -69.89 -38.86
CA GLN A 356 -23.48 -69.26 -39.06
C GLN A 356 -24.58 -69.94 -38.22
N GLU A 357 -24.47 -71.25 -38.02
CA GLU A 357 -25.38 -72.08 -37.22
C GLU A 357 -25.37 -71.72 -35.72
N GLU A 358 -24.30 -71.10 -35.21
CA GLU A 358 -24.15 -70.74 -33.80
C GLU A 358 -24.51 -69.28 -33.50
N ARG A 359 -24.57 -68.41 -34.52
CA ARG A 359 -24.76 -66.96 -34.36
C ARG A 359 -26.10 -66.62 -33.70
N GLU A 360 -27.21 -67.20 -34.19
CA GLU A 360 -28.54 -66.94 -33.63
C GLU A 360 -28.65 -67.35 -32.16
N ARG A 361 -27.99 -68.45 -31.78
CA ARG A 361 -27.97 -68.93 -30.39
C ARG A 361 -27.22 -67.94 -29.49
N VAL A 362 -26.07 -67.45 -29.93
CA VAL A 362 -25.22 -66.55 -29.15
C VAL A 362 -25.80 -65.14 -29.10
N GLU A 363 -26.36 -64.63 -30.20
CA GLU A 363 -27.10 -63.35 -30.22
C GLU A 363 -28.25 -63.37 -29.21
N LYS A 364 -29.04 -64.45 -29.20
CA LYS A 364 -30.16 -64.61 -28.26
C LYS A 364 -29.68 -64.69 -26.80
N HIS A 365 -28.53 -65.32 -26.57
CA HIS A 365 -27.94 -65.40 -25.23
C HIS A 365 -27.39 -64.04 -24.78
N LEU A 366 -26.63 -63.35 -25.62
CA LEU A 366 -26.09 -62.02 -25.32
C LEU A 366 -27.20 -60.99 -25.10
N ALA A 367 -28.29 -61.05 -25.87
CA ALA A 367 -29.47 -60.21 -25.67
C ALA A 367 -30.25 -60.53 -24.38
N SER A 368 -30.02 -61.71 -23.79
CA SER A 368 -30.62 -62.10 -22.50
C SER A 368 -29.79 -61.70 -21.28
N LEU A 369 -28.57 -61.19 -21.49
CA LEU A 369 -27.71 -60.73 -20.41
C LEU A 369 -28.20 -59.39 -19.87
N SER A 370 -28.23 -59.25 -18.55
CA SER A 370 -28.56 -58.02 -17.86
C SER A 370 -27.73 -57.89 -16.58
N TRP A 371 -27.72 -56.72 -15.94
CA TRP A 371 -27.05 -56.56 -14.65
C TRP A 371 -27.53 -57.54 -13.56
N GLU A 372 -28.76 -58.04 -13.68
CA GLU A 372 -29.38 -59.00 -12.75
C GLU A 372 -29.16 -60.47 -13.18
N ASN A 373 -28.75 -60.70 -14.43
CA ASN A 373 -28.48 -62.02 -15.01
C ASN A 373 -27.28 -61.92 -15.98
N PRO A 374 -26.05 -61.83 -15.45
CA PRO A 374 -24.84 -61.51 -16.21
C PRO A 374 -24.33 -62.63 -17.11
#